data_AF-A0A9W9TD11-F1
#
_entry.id   AF-A0A9W9TD11-F1
#
_cell.length_a   1.000
_cell.length_b   1.000
_cell.length_c   1.000
_cell.angle_alpha   90.00
_cell.angle_beta   90.00
_cell.angle_gamma   90.00
#
_symmetry.space_group_name_H-M   'P 1'
#
loop_
_entity.id
_entity.type
_entity.pdbx_description
1 polymer ?
#
loop_
_entity_poly.entity_id
_entity_poly.type
_entity_poly.pdbx_seq_one_letter_code
_entity_poly.pdbx_strand_id
1 'polypeptide(L)'
;MPSITTNEGYTFNNWGPVTATFTAPASCSTMSNIMIGSRGTIPFLMYEEQCSTTRNYDCIPTGTITPTTTYNPNPTEIYQEAYFSPGLYCPAGWATVGVAARNADSSLSVGGILTSQLAEVNTGLPHVPIFLNPATLLVELLDPKESAVMCCPRAMTADIYVGCYSTVSNYKVTKRCVDQIPGLDIGEVTKTHTWNGTAVTELLVTITATYPISIVEKTFSVASEASSLVGISVMPMITLVHHQSDAQATGRAASTSNAASRVGSRSTWNGLGAVLGIFAAAVALGASIIL
;
A
#
# COMPACT_ATOMS: atom_id res chain seq x y z
N MET A 1 -10.37 14.70 -8.29
CA MET A 1 -9.00 14.41 -7.86
C MET A 1 -8.65 15.38 -6.75
N PRO A 2 -7.82 14.99 -5.77
CA PRO A 2 -7.41 15.86 -4.67
C PRO A 2 -6.84 17.18 -5.19
N SER A 3 -7.34 18.28 -4.64
CA SER A 3 -6.87 19.64 -4.93
C SER A 3 -5.49 19.92 -4.36
N ILE A 4 -5.14 19.24 -3.26
CA ILE A 4 -3.82 19.28 -2.62
C ILE A 4 -3.11 17.96 -2.91
N THR A 5 -1.86 18.04 -3.35
CA THR A 5 -1.05 16.88 -3.74
C THR A 5 0.23 16.74 -2.92
N THR A 6 0.40 17.53 -1.86
CA THR A 6 1.58 17.44 -0.98
C THR A 6 1.18 17.30 0.47
N ASN A 7 1.80 16.39 1.21
CA ASN A 7 1.59 16.22 2.65
C ASN A 7 2.90 15.75 3.28
N GLU A 8 3.31 16.37 4.40
CA GLU A 8 4.45 15.89 5.18
C GLU A 8 5.77 15.69 4.39
N GLY A 9 5.99 16.50 3.34
CA GLY A 9 7.16 16.40 2.45
C GLY A 9 6.98 15.45 1.26
N TYR A 10 5.94 14.60 1.27
CA TYR A 10 5.55 13.76 0.14
C TYR A 10 4.83 14.58 -0.93
N THR A 11 5.06 14.21 -2.19
CA THR A 11 4.36 14.70 -3.37
C THR A 11 3.65 13.54 -4.04
N PHE A 12 2.34 13.68 -4.23
CA PHE A 12 1.45 12.67 -4.81
C PHE A 12 1.09 13.04 -6.25
N ASN A 13 1.50 12.19 -7.17
CA ASN A 13 1.39 12.40 -8.60
C ASN A 13 0.23 11.58 -9.17
N ASN A 14 -0.75 12.25 -9.78
CA ASN A 14 -1.81 11.55 -10.51
C ASN A 14 -1.26 11.00 -11.82
N TRP A 15 -1.21 9.67 -11.94
CA TRP A 15 -0.74 8.97 -13.14
C TRP A 15 -1.84 8.73 -14.18
N GLY A 16 -3.04 9.29 -13.94
CA GLY A 16 -4.18 9.24 -14.84
C GLY A 16 -5.14 8.09 -14.55
N PRO A 17 -6.18 7.91 -15.38
CA PRO A 17 -7.19 6.89 -15.18
C PRO A 17 -6.62 5.48 -15.34
N VAL A 18 -7.05 4.56 -14.47
CA VAL A 18 -6.82 3.11 -14.65
C VAL A 18 -8.03 2.52 -15.33
N THR A 19 -7.84 2.03 -16.55
CA THR A 19 -8.87 1.24 -17.23
C THR A 19 -8.94 -0.15 -16.58
N ALA A 20 -10.15 -0.67 -16.39
CA ALA A 20 -10.40 -1.97 -15.74
C ALA A 20 -9.81 -3.18 -16.50
N THR A 21 -9.10 -2.95 -17.61
CA THR A 21 -8.51 -3.97 -18.48
C THR A 21 -7.04 -4.26 -18.18
N PHE A 22 -6.41 -3.57 -17.22
CA PHE A 22 -5.04 -3.94 -16.85
C PHE A 22 -5.01 -5.37 -16.30
N THR A 23 -4.33 -6.24 -17.03
CA THR A 23 -3.97 -7.59 -16.62
C THR A 23 -2.46 -7.60 -16.54
N ALA A 24 -1.92 -7.71 -15.32
CA ALA A 24 -0.48 -7.80 -15.15
C ALA A 24 0.06 -9.01 -15.94
N PRO A 25 1.19 -8.87 -16.66
CA PRO A 25 1.85 -10.00 -17.30
C PRO A 25 2.09 -11.15 -16.31
N ALA A 26 2.08 -12.40 -16.78
CA ALA A 26 2.38 -13.54 -15.92
C ALA A 26 3.78 -13.45 -15.28
N SER A 27 4.72 -12.77 -15.94
CA SER A 27 6.05 -12.46 -15.38
C SER A 27 5.99 -11.60 -14.10
N CYS A 28 4.92 -10.86 -13.88
CA CYS A 28 4.69 -10.11 -12.65
C CYS A 28 4.25 -10.97 -11.47
N SER A 29 3.82 -12.21 -11.74
CA SER A 29 3.63 -13.24 -10.71
C SER A 29 4.91 -14.01 -10.38
N THR A 30 5.99 -13.80 -11.16
CA THR A 30 7.28 -14.44 -10.96
C THR A 30 8.31 -13.44 -10.44
N MET A 31 8.77 -13.63 -9.19
CA MET A 31 10.12 -13.39 -8.64
C MET A 31 10.99 -12.22 -9.17
N SER A 32 10.42 -11.14 -9.70
CA SER A 32 11.19 -10.07 -10.35
C SER A 32 11.56 -8.93 -9.39
N ASN A 33 10.83 -8.80 -8.27
CA ASN A 33 11.12 -7.86 -7.19
C ASN A 33 11.32 -8.63 -5.87
N ILE A 34 12.39 -9.40 -5.79
CA ILE A 34 12.73 -10.07 -4.53
C ILE A 34 13.45 -9.07 -3.64
N MET A 35 12.87 -8.86 -2.47
CA MET A 35 13.55 -8.26 -1.33
C MET A 35 13.96 -9.36 -0.37
N ILE A 36 15.00 -9.10 0.40
CA ILE A 36 15.52 -9.99 1.43
C ILE A 36 15.15 -9.39 2.78
N GLY A 37 14.54 -10.22 3.63
CA GLY A 37 14.04 -9.78 4.92
C GLY A 37 13.99 -10.90 5.95
N SER A 38 13.62 -10.55 7.17
CA SER A 38 13.40 -11.53 8.23
C SER A 38 12.05 -12.23 8.05
N ARG A 39 11.97 -13.48 8.51
CA ARG A 39 10.70 -14.19 8.58
C ARG A 39 9.91 -13.68 9.80
N GLY A 40 8.67 -13.25 9.59
CA GLY A 40 7.75 -12.81 10.63
C GLY A 40 6.31 -12.79 10.13
N THR A 41 5.37 -12.45 11.02
CA THR A 41 3.95 -12.23 10.64
C THR A 41 3.82 -11.10 9.63
N ILE A 42 4.62 -10.03 9.83
CA ILE A 42 4.90 -9.00 8.85
C ILE A 42 6.41 -9.08 8.59
N PRO A 43 6.86 -9.23 7.34
CA PRO A 43 8.27 -9.31 7.06
C PRO A 43 8.94 -7.94 7.23
N PHE A 44 10.10 -7.92 7.90
CA PHE A 44 10.96 -6.74 7.91
C PHE A 44 11.89 -6.80 6.71
N LEU A 45 11.65 -5.94 5.72
CA LEU A 45 12.45 -5.82 4.51
C LEU A 45 13.76 -5.09 4.82
N MET A 46 14.89 -5.68 4.43
CA MET A 46 16.21 -5.13 4.77
C MET A 46 17.06 -4.83 3.55
N TYR A 47 17.00 -5.69 2.53
CA TYR A 47 17.89 -5.61 1.38
C TYR A 47 17.15 -5.89 0.08
N GLU A 48 17.73 -5.45 -1.02
CA GLU A 48 17.34 -5.88 -2.35
C GLU A 48 18.11 -7.14 -2.74
N GLU A 49 17.49 -8.00 -3.54
CA GLU A 49 18.15 -9.20 -4.09
C GLU A 49 19.14 -8.85 -5.21
N GLN A 50 18.80 -7.84 -6.01
CA GLN A 50 19.58 -7.40 -7.18
C GLN A 50 19.99 -5.95 -7.02
N CYS A 51 21.20 -5.63 -7.45
CA CYS A 51 21.72 -4.27 -7.46
C CYS A 51 21.30 -3.61 -8.78
N SER A 52 20.00 -3.69 -9.08
CA SER A 52 19.45 -3.26 -10.35
C SER A 52 19.19 -1.76 -10.32
N THR A 53 19.59 -1.08 -11.38
CA THR A 53 19.16 0.30 -11.64
C THR A 53 17.86 0.34 -12.47
N THR A 54 17.13 -0.78 -12.56
CA THR A 54 15.86 -0.86 -13.30
C THR A 54 14.74 -1.27 -12.35
N ARG A 55 13.69 -0.45 -12.26
CA ARG A 55 12.49 -0.75 -11.47
C ARG A 55 11.43 -1.44 -12.34
N ASN A 56 10.74 -2.44 -11.76
CA ASN A 56 9.71 -3.21 -12.46
C ASN A 56 8.33 -2.52 -12.44
N TYR A 57 8.24 -1.36 -13.08
CA TYR A 57 6.96 -0.65 -13.26
C TYR A 57 6.03 -1.33 -14.27
N ASP A 58 6.50 -2.29 -15.06
CA ASP A 58 5.69 -3.06 -16.02
C ASP A 58 4.61 -3.93 -15.34
N CYS A 59 4.66 -4.06 -14.01
CA CYS A 59 3.76 -4.86 -13.20
C CYS A 59 2.63 -4.07 -12.54
N ILE A 60 2.58 -2.76 -12.76
CA ILE A 60 1.47 -1.91 -12.35
C ILE A 60 0.77 -1.32 -13.57
N PRO A 61 -0.51 -0.95 -13.46
CA PRO A 61 -1.20 -0.24 -14.52
C PRO A 61 -0.42 1.01 -14.93
N THR A 62 -0.22 1.15 -16.24
CA THR A 62 0.17 2.44 -16.82
C THR A 62 -1.11 3.22 -17.06
N GLY A 63 -1.26 4.36 -16.39
CA GLY A 63 -2.33 5.31 -16.71
C GLY A 63 -1.99 6.08 -17.98
N THR A 64 -1.94 7.41 -17.87
CA THR A 64 -1.46 8.29 -18.95
C THR A 64 0.04 8.57 -18.87
N ILE A 65 0.68 8.20 -17.76
CA ILE A 65 2.12 8.36 -17.54
C ILE A 65 2.80 7.00 -17.66
N THR A 66 3.88 6.95 -18.44
CA THR A 66 4.83 5.83 -18.41
C THR A 66 5.94 6.24 -17.44
N PRO A 67 6.03 5.64 -16.24
CA PRO A 67 7.12 5.94 -15.33
C PRO A 67 8.46 5.53 -15.95
N THR A 68 9.52 6.25 -15.61
CA THR A 68 10.87 5.86 -16.02
C THR A 68 11.25 4.57 -15.33
N THR A 69 11.65 3.56 -16.10
CA THR A 69 12.17 2.31 -15.54
C THR A 69 13.59 2.47 -15.00
N THR A 70 14.30 3.53 -15.42
CA THR A 70 15.62 3.89 -14.87
C THR A 70 15.51 4.35 -13.43
N TYR A 71 16.32 3.75 -12.56
CA TYR A 71 16.49 4.11 -11.17
C TYR A 71 17.04 5.53 -11.05
N ASN A 72 16.34 6.34 -10.26
CA ASN A 72 16.81 7.65 -9.84
C ASN A 72 17.63 7.48 -8.54
N PRO A 73 18.94 7.71 -8.52
CA PRO A 73 19.76 7.60 -7.31
C PRO A 73 19.61 8.83 -6.40
N ASN A 74 18.50 9.57 -6.53
CA ASN A 74 18.14 10.63 -5.60
C ASN A 74 17.35 10.03 -4.45
N PRO A 75 17.89 10.05 -3.22
CA PRO A 75 17.18 9.46 -2.09
C PRO A 75 15.91 10.24 -1.73
N THR A 76 15.73 11.50 -2.20
CA THR A 76 14.45 12.21 -2.04
C THR A 76 13.33 11.65 -2.93
N GLU A 77 13.64 10.74 -3.86
CA GLU A 77 12.63 10.06 -4.69
C GLU A 77 11.64 9.26 -3.84
N ILE A 78 12.02 8.83 -2.63
CA ILE A 78 11.11 8.15 -1.69
C ILE A 78 9.90 9.01 -1.29
N TYR A 79 9.99 10.34 -1.47
CA TYR A 79 8.91 11.28 -1.22
C TYR A 79 8.02 11.51 -2.45
N GLN A 80 8.28 10.84 -3.57
CA GLN A 80 7.49 10.92 -4.80
C GLN A 80 6.60 9.69 -4.92
N GLU A 81 5.30 9.90 -4.80
CA GLU A 81 4.32 8.81 -4.73
C GLU A 81 3.29 8.94 -5.84
N ALA A 82 2.75 7.80 -6.28
CA ALA A 82 1.82 7.74 -7.39
C ALA A 82 0.42 7.35 -6.91
N TYR A 83 -0.59 7.94 -7.54
CA TYR A 83 -1.97 7.47 -7.46
C TYR A 83 -2.64 7.59 -8.82
N PHE A 84 -3.76 6.91 -8.99
CA PHE A 84 -4.49 6.91 -10.25
C PHE A 84 -5.88 7.49 -10.08
N SER A 85 -6.24 8.46 -10.92
CA SER A 85 -7.56 9.08 -10.90
C SER A 85 -8.01 9.52 -12.30
N PRO A 86 -9.29 9.28 -12.66
CA PRO A 86 -10.30 8.54 -11.90
C PRO A 86 -10.02 7.03 -11.87
N GLY A 87 -10.19 6.40 -10.71
CA GLY A 87 -10.06 4.95 -10.52
C GLY A 87 -11.12 4.41 -9.55
N LEU A 88 -12.05 3.61 -10.06
CA LEU A 88 -13.21 3.13 -9.29
C LEU A 88 -13.03 1.70 -8.76
N TYR A 89 -12.34 0.85 -9.52
CA TYR A 89 -12.24 -0.58 -9.25
C TYR A 89 -10.81 -1.06 -9.42
N CYS A 90 -10.40 -1.97 -8.54
CA CYS A 90 -9.13 -2.66 -8.67
C CYS A 90 -9.04 -3.39 -10.03
N PRO A 91 -7.84 -3.46 -10.63
CA PRO A 91 -7.63 -4.21 -11.87
C PRO A 91 -8.04 -5.68 -11.77
N ALA A 92 -8.23 -6.33 -12.92
CA ALA A 92 -8.52 -7.76 -12.97
C ALA A 92 -7.39 -8.57 -12.31
N GLY A 93 -7.74 -9.55 -11.47
CA GLY A 93 -6.77 -10.33 -10.68
C GLY A 93 -6.34 -9.68 -9.37
N TRP A 94 -6.75 -8.43 -9.11
CA TRP A 94 -6.50 -7.72 -7.87
C TRP A 94 -7.76 -7.73 -6.97
N ALA A 95 -7.56 -7.48 -5.69
CA ALA A 95 -8.59 -7.33 -4.66
C ALA A 95 -8.45 -5.97 -3.99
N THR A 96 -9.59 -5.40 -3.59
CA THR A 96 -9.63 -4.26 -2.69
C THR A 96 -9.20 -4.70 -1.30
N VAL A 97 -8.14 -4.09 -0.78
CA VAL A 97 -7.57 -4.40 0.54
C VAL A 97 -7.68 -3.24 1.52
N GLY A 98 -7.82 -2.01 1.01
CA GLY A 98 -8.06 -0.81 1.80
C GLY A 98 -9.05 0.11 1.11
N VAL A 99 -9.82 0.84 1.91
CA VAL A 99 -10.77 1.85 1.42
C VAL A 99 -10.72 3.08 2.31
N ALA A 100 -10.83 4.26 1.71
CA ALA A 100 -11.08 5.49 2.43
C ALA A 100 -12.14 6.31 1.70
N ALA A 101 -12.94 7.06 2.44
CA ALA A 101 -13.89 8.01 1.88
C ALA A 101 -13.88 9.28 2.72
N ARG A 102 -13.73 10.43 2.05
CA ARG A 102 -14.00 11.72 2.66
C ARG A 102 -15.42 12.14 2.33
N ASN A 103 -16.25 12.23 3.35
CA ASN A 103 -17.66 12.55 3.22
C ASN A 103 -17.85 14.03 2.88
N ALA A 104 -19.08 14.41 2.54
CA ALA A 104 -19.42 15.79 2.19
C ALA A 104 -19.23 16.78 3.35
N ASP A 105 -19.25 16.30 4.60
CA ASP A 105 -18.96 17.06 5.82
C ASP A 105 -17.46 17.08 6.18
N SER A 106 -16.61 16.64 5.24
CA SER A 106 -15.17 16.48 5.40
C SER A 106 -14.73 15.43 6.42
N SER A 107 -15.64 14.64 7.00
CA SER A 107 -15.24 13.52 7.85
C SER A 107 -14.55 12.42 7.04
N LEU A 108 -13.46 11.88 7.59
CA LEU A 108 -12.71 10.78 6.97
C LEU A 108 -13.18 9.45 7.56
N SER A 109 -13.46 8.50 6.68
CA SER A 109 -13.75 7.11 7.04
C SER A 109 -12.74 6.20 6.36
N VAL A 110 -12.22 5.22 7.09
CA VAL A 110 -11.21 4.28 6.59
C VAL A 110 -11.60 2.83 6.90
N GLY A 111 -11.15 1.90 6.07
CA GLY A 111 -11.48 0.47 6.12
C GLY A 111 -10.33 -0.41 5.62
N GLY A 112 -10.33 -1.68 6.03
CA GLY A 112 -9.34 -2.67 5.59
C GLY A 112 -7.96 -2.38 6.17
N ILE A 113 -6.91 -2.50 5.36
CA ILE A 113 -5.51 -2.23 5.78
C ILE A 113 -5.26 -0.77 6.20
N LEU A 114 -6.20 0.15 5.96
CA LEU A 114 -6.10 1.53 6.45
C LEU A 114 -6.60 1.66 7.90
N THR A 115 -7.24 0.62 8.44
CA THR A 115 -7.70 0.56 9.84
C THR A 115 -6.67 -0.05 10.77
N SER A 116 -5.65 -0.73 10.25
CA SER A 116 -4.49 -1.06 11.06
C SER A 116 -3.80 0.26 11.41
N GLN A 117 -4.24 0.85 12.53
CA GLN A 117 -3.43 1.78 13.31
C GLN A 117 -2.01 1.19 13.38
N LEU A 118 -0.94 2.00 13.35
CA LEU A 118 -0.46 2.79 14.51
C LEU A 118 -0.40 1.98 15.83
N ALA A 119 -0.64 0.67 15.80
CA ALA A 119 -0.56 -0.23 16.93
C ALA A 119 0.89 -0.38 17.43
N GLU A 120 1.88 0.05 16.65
CA GLU A 120 3.28 0.08 17.09
C GLU A 120 3.61 1.27 18.00
N VAL A 121 2.84 2.37 17.99
CA VAL A 121 3.20 3.59 18.75
C VAL A 121 3.08 3.38 20.28
N ASN A 122 2.48 2.28 20.76
CA ASN A 122 2.35 1.98 22.20
C ASN A 122 2.98 0.65 22.64
N THR A 123 3.86 0.02 21.84
CA THR A 123 4.40 -1.31 22.20
C THR A 123 5.62 -1.32 23.13
N GLY A 124 6.15 -0.15 23.54
CA GLY A 124 7.33 -0.12 24.40
C GLY A 124 8.59 -0.72 23.77
N LEU A 125 8.59 -0.93 22.46
CA LEU A 125 9.80 -1.20 21.68
C LEU A 125 10.61 0.11 21.55
N PRO A 126 11.96 0.04 21.51
CA PRO A 126 12.76 1.23 21.26
C PRO A 126 12.26 1.90 19.97
N HIS A 127 12.00 3.21 20.01
CA HIS A 127 11.51 4.00 18.89
C HIS A 127 12.46 3.86 17.70
N VAL A 128 12.22 2.91 16.81
CA VAL A 128 12.92 2.82 15.53
C VAL A 128 12.35 3.94 14.67
N PRO A 129 13.18 4.84 14.12
CA PRO A 129 12.68 5.88 13.25
C PRO A 129 12.05 5.22 12.00
N ILE A 130 10.87 5.69 11.61
CA ILE A 130 10.12 5.17 10.45
C ILE A 130 9.92 6.26 9.38
N PHE A 131 9.67 5.85 8.14
CA PHE A 131 9.08 6.75 7.16
C PHE A 131 7.57 6.82 7.39
N LEU A 132 6.98 8.00 7.19
CA LEU A 132 5.54 8.12 7.17
C LEU A 132 4.96 7.26 6.04
N ASN A 133 3.79 6.68 6.28
CA ASN A 133 3.17 5.86 5.28
C ASN A 133 2.52 6.73 4.19
N PRO A 134 2.96 6.67 2.93
CA PRO A 134 2.43 7.53 1.88
C PRO A 134 0.95 7.26 1.59
N ALA A 135 0.51 6.02 1.80
CA ALA A 135 -0.86 5.59 1.55
C ALA A 135 -1.82 6.21 2.58
N THR A 136 -1.41 6.35 3.85
CA THR A 136 -2.18 7.07 4.86
C THR A 136 -2.19 8.56 4.55
N LEU A 137 -1.03 9.17 4.31
CA LEU A 137 -0.91 10.59 3.99
C LEU A 137 -1.77 11.02 2.79
N LEU A 138 -1.86 10.20 1.74
CA LEU A 138 -2.69 10.46 0.58
C LEU A 138 -4.18 10.48 0.92
N VAL A 139 -4.68 9.56 1.75
CA VAL A 139 -6.12 9.54 2.05
C VAL A 139 -6.56 10.71 2.92
N GLU A 140 -5.62 11.36 3.62
CA GLU A 140 -5.90 12.63 4.30
C GLU A 140 -6.12 13.78 3.31
N LEU A 141 -5.49 13.73 2.15
CA LEU A 141 -5.60 14.76 1.11
C LEU A 141 -6.88 14.70 0.28
N LEU A 142 -7.67 13.62 0.42
CA LEU A 142 -8.94 13.49 -0.31
C LEU A 142 -9.80 14.73 -0.13
N ASP A 143 -10.36 15.25 -1.21
CA ASP A 143 -11.35 16.33 -1.15
C ASP A 143 -12.71 15.79 -0.68
N PRO A 144 -13.64 16.65 -0.20
CA PRO A 144 -14.99 16.21 0.11
C PRO A 144 -15.65 15.48 -1.07
N LYS A 145 -16.28 14.33 -0.78
CA LYS A 145 -16.92 13.41 -1.74
C LYS A 145 -15.94 12.63 -2.62
N GLU A 146 -14.66 12.60 -2.25
CA GLU A 146 -13.69 11.68 -2.84
C GLU A 146 -13.53 10.40 -2.02
N SER A 147 -13.07 9.36 -2.71
CA SER A 147 -12.77 8.07 -2.09
C SER A 147 -11.52 7.47 -2.71
N ALA A 148 -10.76 6.76 -1.88
CA ALA A 148 -9.61 5.99 -2.28
C ALA A 148 -9.86 4.49 -2.12
N VAL A 149 -9.30 3.71 -3.03
CA VAL A 149 -9.30 2.25 -2.99
C VAL A 149 -7.86 1.79 -3.16
N MET A 150 -7.40 0.94 -2.24
CA MET A 150 -6.11 0.29 -2.30
C MET A 150 -6.26 -1.12 -2.81
N CYS A 151 -5.44 -1.48 -3.79
CA CYS A 151 -5.55 -2.73 -4.52
C CYS A 151 -4.29 -3.57 -4.37
N CYS A 152 -4.49 -4.86 -4.14
CA CYS A 152 -3.42 -5.84 -4.06
C CYS A 152 -3.71 -7.08 -4.92
N PRO A 153 -2.72 -7.74 -5.54
CA PRO A 153 -2.94 -8.99 -6.27
C PRO A 153 -3.54 -10.05 -5.34
N ARG A 154 -4.53 -10.80 -5.83
CA ARG A 154 -5.24 -11.80 -4.99
C ARG A 154 -4.36 -12.92 -4.45
N ALA A 155 -3.23 -13.18 -5.10
CA ALA A 155 -2.27 -14.20 -4.70
C ALA A 155 -1.28 -13.71 -3.63
N MET A 156 -1.34 -12.43 -3.23
CA MET A 156 -0.43 -11.83 -2.28
C MET A 156 -1.16 -11.36 -1.01
N THR A 157 -0.38 -11.25 0.07
CA THR A 157 -0.81 -10.63 1.32
C THR A 157 -0.61 -9.13 1.23
N ALA A 158 -1.60 -8.35 1.66
CA ALA A 158 -1.48 -6.91 1.78
C ALA A 158 -1.06 -6.52 3.20
N ASP A 159 -0.09 -5.61 3.29
CA ASP A 159 0.32 -4.94 4.51
C ASP A 159 0.63 -3.47 4.20
N ILE A 160 0.35 -2.59 5.16
CA ILE A 160 0.43 -1.14 4.92
C ILE A 160 1.89 -0.67 4.80
N TYR A 161 2.85 -1.31 5.47
CA TYR A 161 4.27 -0.93 5.47
C TYR A 161 5.09 -1.66 4.41
N VAL A 162 4.70 -2.89 4.09
CA VAL A 162 5.42 -3.73 3.11
C VAL A 162 4.86 -3.53 1.69
N GLY A 163 3.56 -3.21 1.57
CA GLY A 163 2.83 -3.26 0.31
C GLY A 163 2.19 -4.63 0.09
N CYS A 164 2.21 -5.11 -1.15
CA CYS A 164 1.74 -6.45 -1.50
C CYS A 164 2.90 -7.43 -1.50
N TYR A 165 2.82 -8.52 -0.73
CA TYR A 165 3.96 -9.43 -0.63
C TYR A 165 3.57 -10.90 -0.57
N SER A 166 4.55 -11.75 -0.88
CA SER A 166 4.52 -13.19 -0.66
C SER A 166 5.92 -13.71 -0.35
N THR A 167 6.03 -14.72 0.53
CA THR A 167 7.33 -15.34 0.83
C THR A 167 7.72 -16.31 -0.29
N VAL A 168 8.98 -16.26 -0.71
CA VAL A 168 9.50 -17.14 -1.76
C VAL A 168 9.99 -18.44 -1.13
N SER A 169 9.27 -19.53 -1.39
CA SER A 169 9.61 -20.85 -0.87
C SER A 169 11.00 -21.29 -1.35
N ASN A 170 11.79 -21.88 -0.45
CA ASN A 170 13.13 -22.42 -0.74
C ASN A 170 14.15 -21.40 -1.29
N TYR A 171 13.90 -20.10 -1.13
CA TYR A 171 14.84 -19.06 -1.53
C TYR A 171 16.12 -19.14 -0.69
N LYS A 172 17.27 -19.21 -1.35
CA LYS A 172 18.59 -19.24 -0.69
C LYS A 172 19.24 -17.88 -0.81
N VAL A 173 19.27 -17.16 0.30
CA VAL A 173 19.96 -15.88 0.40
C VAL A 173 21.47 -16.13 0.40
N THR A 174 22.18 -15.58 -0.60
CA THR A 174 23.65 -15.70 -0.71
C THR A 174 24.33 -14.35 -0.80
N LYS A 175 23.64 -13.35 -1.32
CA LYS A 175 24.09 -11.97 -1.52
C LYS A 175 22.96 -11.01 -1.18
N ARG A 176 23.31 -9.73 -1.02
CA ARG A 176 22.37 -8.64 -0.76
C ARG A 176 22.84 -7.38 -1.46
N CYS A 177 21.89 -6.54 -1.81
CA CYS A 177 22.13 -5.22 -2.36
C CYS A 177 21.60 -4.17 -1.38
N VAL A 178 22.42 -3.14 -1.16
CA VAL A 178 22.13 -2.04 -0.24
C VAL A 178 22.28 -0.72 -0.95
N ASP A 179 21.27 0.12 -0.78
CA ASP A 179 21.36 1.54 -1.05
C ASP A 179 22.18 2.19 0.07
N GLN A 180 23.35 2.69 -0.28
CA GLN A 180 24.27 3.32 0.66
C GLN A 180 24.03 4.83 0.66
N ILE A 181 23.26 5.26 1.67
CA ILE A 181 23.13 6.67 2.06
C ILE A 181 24.15 6.93 3.17
N PRO A 182 25.02 7.96 3.07
CA PRO A 182 25.91 8.32 4.17
C PRO A 182 25.11 8.57 5.46
N GLY A 183 25.58 8.07 6.61
CA GLY A 183 24.83 8.22 7.87
C GLY A 183 24.62 9.67 8.30
N LEU A 184 25.51 10.59 7.89
CA LEU A 184 25.38 12.03 8.13
C LEU A 184 24.21 12.67 7.35
N ASP A 185 23.73 11.98 6.32
CA ASP A 185 22.66 12.42 5.43
C ASP A 185 21.28 11.87 5.83
N ILE A 186 21.23 11.08 6.91
CA ILE A 186 20.02 10.55 7.52
C ILE A 186 19.84 11.26 8.87
N GLY A 187 18.78 12.03 9.00
CA GLY A 187 18.37 12.65 10.25
C GLY A 187 17.16 11.94 10.85
N GLU A 188 16.96 12.13 12.14
CA GLU A 188 15.76 11.68 12.84
C GLU A 188 15.06 12.89 13.44
N VAL A 189 13.73 12.94 13.31
CA VAL A 189 12.93 14.03 13.89
C VAL A 189 11.70 13.46 14.58
N THR A 190 11.45 13.89 15.82
CA THR A 190 10.16 13.62 16.46
C THR A 190 9.13 14.60 15.94
N LYS A 191 8.04 14.09 15.38
CA LYS A 191 6.96 14.92 14.84
C LYS A 191 5.60 14.47 15.35
N THR A 192 4.78 15.45 15.71
CA THR A 192 3.37 15.26 16.01
C THR A 192 2.53 15.72 14.81
N HIS A 193 1.67 14.84 14.30
CA HIS A 193 0.73 15.14 13.23
C HIS A 193 -0.67 14.66 13.62
N THR A 194 -1.69 15.09 12.87
CA THR A 194 -3.08 14.65 13.12
C THR A 194 -3.43 13.57 12.09
N TRP A 195 -3.78 12.37 12.55
CA TRP A 195 -4.32 11.29 11.72
C TRP A 195 -5.77 11.01 12.09
N ASN A 196 -6.68 11.16 11.12
CA ASN A 196 -8.12 10.91 11.32
C ASN A 196 -8.68 11.59 12.59
N GLY A 197 -8.27 12.83 12.85
CA GLY A 197 -8.69 13.62 14.02
C GLY A 197 -7.98 13.27 15.33
N THR A 198 -7.03 12.33 15.35
CA THR A 198 -6.23 11.95 16.52
C THR A 198 -4.81 12.47 16.38
N ALA A 199 -4.23 13.06 17.42
CA ALA A 199 -2.82 13.44 17.43
C ALA A 199 -1.93 12.20 17.57
N VAL A 200 -0.98 12.05 16.66
CA VAL A 200 -0.02 10.94 16.59
C VAL A 200 1.39 11.53 16.66
N THR A 201 2.22 10.99 17.54
CA THR A 201 3.62 11.41 17.69
C THR A 201 4.53 10.25 17.36
N GLU A 202 5.43 10.46 16.40
CA GLU A 202 6.34 9.44 15.89
C GLU A 202 7.77 9.99 15.78
N LEU A 203 8.75 9.10 15.87
CA LEU A 203 10.13 9.38 15.48
C LEU A 203 10.27 9.03 14.00
N LEU A 204 10.60 10.01 13.18
CA LEU A 204 10.60 9.90 11.73
C LEU A 204 12.02 9.93 11.17
N VAL A 205 12.26 9.12 10.14
CA VAL A 205 13.44 9.24 9.29
C VAL A 205 13.27 10.43 8.36
N THR A 206 14.31 11.25 8.29
CA THR A 206 14.42 12.36 7.33
C THR A 206 15.67 12.18 6.49
N ILE A 207 15.52 12.34 5.19
CA ILE A 207 16.66 12.29 4.27
C ILE A 207 17.06 13.73 3.95
N THR A 208 18.27 14.10 4.36
CA THR A 208 18.89 15.40 4.03
C THR A 208 20.01 15.26 2.99
N ALA A 209 20.15 14.06 2.43
CA ALA A 209 21.23 13.68 1.56
C ALA A 209 21.44 14.60 0.36
N THR A 210 22.71 14.73 -0.02
CA THR A 210 23.11 15.33 -1.29
C THR A 210 23.31 14.22 -2.32
N TYR A 211 22.61 14.34 -3.45
CA TYR A 211 22.65 13.39 -4.57
C TYR A 211 24.08 13.12 -5.08
N PRO A 212 24.44 11.89 -5.53
CA PRO A 212 23.64 10.64 -5.61
C PRO A 212 23.97 9.59 -4.54
N ILE A 213 23.04 8.68 -4.25
CA ILE A 213 23.30 7.46 -3.44
C ILE A 213 23.92 6.34 -4.28
N SER A 214 24.66 5.44 -3.62
CA SER A 214 25.37 4.33 -4.29
C SER A 214 24.71 2.99 -3.98
N ILE A 215 24.50 2.15 -5.00
CA ILE A 215 24.03 0.77 -4.81
C ILE A 215 25.25 -0.15 -4.73
N VAL A 216 25.36 -0.93 -3.65
CA VAL A 216 26.52 -1.81 -3.43
C VAL A 216 26.06 -3.25 -3.19
N GLU A 217 26.66 -4.18 -3.93
CA GLU A 217 26.52 -5.62 -3.66
C GLU A 217 27.40 -6.02 -2.48
N LYS A 218 26.83 -6.72 -1.50
CA LYS A 218 27.54 -7.26 -0.36
C LYS A 218 27.25 -8.74 -0.19
N THR A 219 28.28 -9.49 0.19
CA THR A 219 28.13 -10.85 0.70
C THR A 219 27.88 -10.83 2.20
N PHE A 220 27.24 -11.87 2.71
CA PHE A 220 27.10 -12.07 4.15
C PHE A 220 28.45 -12.51 4.72
N SER A 221 28.94 -11.83 5.76
CA SER A 221 30.21 -12.18 6.42
C SER A 221 30.07 -13.44 7.28
N VAL A 222 28.85 -13.77 7.71
CA VAL A 222 28.54 -14.95 8.53
C VAL A 222 27.37 -15.71 7.90
N ALA A 223 27.53 -17.02 7.70
CA ALA A 223 26.51 -17.85 7.07
C ALA A 223 25.19 -17.91 7.86
N SER A 224 25.26 -17.80 9.19
CA SER A 224 24.06 -17.79 10.05
C SER A 224 23.18 -16.57 9.80
N GLU A 225 23.78 -15.42 9.43
CA GLU A 225 23.05 -14.21 9.06
C GLU A 225 22.21 -14.44 7.80
N ALA A 226 22.77 -15.09 6.78
CA ALA A 226 22.01 -15.42 5.57
C ALA A 226 20.91 -16.46 5.85
N SER A 227 21.15 -17.39 6.77
CA SER A 227 20.20 -18.49 7.06
C SER A 227 18.93 -18.06 7.80
N SER A 228 18.94 -16.91 8.47
CA SER A 228 17.76 -16.35 9.14
C SER A 228 16.88 -15.51 8.20
N LEU A 229 17.33 -15.30 6.97
CA LEU A 229 16.67 -14.45 5.98
C LEU A 229 15.90 -15.27 4.95
N VAL A 230 14.88 -14.64 4.40
CA VAL A 230 14.04 -15.20 3.34
C VAL A 230 13.94 -14.22 2.17
N GLY A 231 13.72 -14.76 0.97
CA GLY A 231 13.28 -13.98 -0.17
C GLY A 231 11.80 -13.66 -0.06
N ILE A 232 11.43 -12.43 -0.34
CA ILE A 232 10.07 -11.91 -0.30
C ILE A 232 9.81 -11.21 -1.62
N SER A 233 8.83 -11.71 -2.38
CA SER A 233 8.38 -11.03 -3.60
C SER A 233 7.47 -9.88 -3.19
N VAL A 234 7.81 -8.66 -3.58
CA VAL A 234 7.04 -7.46 -3.27
C VAL A 234 6.46 -6.85 -4.54
N MET A 235 5.22 -6.37 -4.46
CA MET A 235 4.58 -5.53 -5.46
C MET A 235 4.06 -4.26 -4.80
N PRO A 236 4.20 -3.10 -5.45
CA PRO A 236 3.60 -1.87 -4.95
C PRO A 236 2.08 -2.00 -4.93
N MET A 237 1.47 -1.40 -3.93
CA MET A 237 0.03 -1.32 -3.83
C MET A 237 -0.48 -0.24 -4.77
N ILE A 238 -1.58 -0.51 -5.47
CA ILE A 238 -2.17 0.49 -6.38
C ILE A 238 -3.19 1.28 -5.59
N THR A 239 -3.02 2.60 -5.53
CA THR A 239 -4.01 3.51 -4.94
C THR A 239 -4.81 4.20 -6.03
N LEU A 240 -6.11 3.95 -6.04
CA LEU A 240 -7.09 4.52 -6.97
C LEU A 240 -7.91 5.57 -6.25
N VAL A 241 -8.06 6.75 -6.82
CA VAL A 241 -8.88 7.84 -6.27
C VAL A 241 -9.98 8.21 -7.25
N HIS A 242 -11.19 8.42 -6.75
CA HIS A 242 -12.31 8.91 -7.54
C HIS A 242 -13.16 9.89 -6.76
N HIS A 243 -13.85 10.75 -7.49
CA HIS A 243 -14.92 11.58 -6.95
C HIS A 243 -16.27 10.87 -7.17
N GLN A 244 -17.26 11.14 -6.31
CA GLN A 244 -18.58 10.51 -6.40
C GLN A 244 -19.25 10.68 -7.77
N SER A 245 -18.99 11.78 -8.50
CA SER A 245 -19.50 12.00 -9.86
C SER A 245 -19.01 10.95 -10.86
N ASP A 246 -17.84 10.36 -10.64
CA ASP A 246 -17.22 9.41 -11.57
C ASP A 246 -17.98 8.07 -11.58
N ALA A 247 -18.59 7.71 -10.44
CA ALA A 247 -19.47 6.54 -10.33
C ALA A 247 -20.78 6.72 -11.11
N GLN A 248 -21.27 7.96 -11.24
CA GLN A 248 -22.52 8.25 -11.96
C GLN A 248 -22.30 8.24 -13.49
N ALA A 249 -21.12 8.66 -13.95
CA ALA A 249 -20.78 8.70 -15.37
C ALA A 249 -20.59 7.31 -16.00
N THR A 250 -20.30 6.28 -15.20
CA THR A 250 -19.98 4.93 -15.72
C THR A 250 -21.19 4.03 -15.99
N GLY A 251 -22.42 4.45 -15.68
CA GLY A 251 -23.68 3.80 -16.08
C GLY A 251 -23.86 2.31 -15.69
N ARG A 252 -22.90 1.72 -14.97
CA ARG A 252 -22.85 0.29 -14.68
C ARG A 252 -23.52 0.04 -13.34
N ALA A 253 -24.78 -0.39 -13.40
CA ALA A 253 -25.47 -0.95 -12.24
C ALA A 253 -24.58 -2.02 -11.57
N ALA A 254 -24.37 -1.84 -10.28
CA ALA A 254 -23.55 -2.66 -9.41
C ALA A 254 -23.91 -4.16 -9.53
N SER A 255 -23.07 -4.93 -10.22
CA SER A 255 -23.16 -6.40 -10.21
C SER A 255 -21.84 -7.11 -9.89
N THR A 256 -20.74 -6.38 -9.70
CA THR A 256 -19.52 -6.95 -9.12
C THR A 256 -19.39 -6.45 -7.68
N SER A 257 -19.57 -7.37 -6.73
CA SER A 257 -19.46 -7.15 -5.29
C SER A 257 -18.07 -6.67 -4.89
N ASN A 258 -17.81 -5.36 -5.00
CA ASN A 258 -16.64 -4.69 -4.43
C ASN A 258 -17.17 -3.51 -3.60
N ALA A 259 -16.86 -3.52 -2.30
CA ALA A 259 -17.53 -2.74 -1.26
C ALA A 259 -17.36 -1.20 -1.35
N ALA A 260 -16.56 -0.68 -2.29
CA ALA A 260 -16.27 0.75 -2.40
C ALA A 260 -17.51 1.61 -2.71
N SER A 261 -18.45 1.11 -3.53
CA SER A 261 -19.60 1.91 -3.97
C SER A 261 -20.72 2.04 -2.93
N ARG A 262 -20.63 1.33 -1.78
CA ARG A 262 -21.69 1.34 -0.75
C ARG A 262 -21.41 2.27 0.42
N VAL A 263 -20.22 2.88 0.49
CA VAL A 263 -19.88 3.84 1.54
C VAL A 263 -20.49 5.23 1.26
N GLY A 264 -20.76 5.55 -0.01
CA GLY A 264 -21.30 6.84 -0.44
C GLY A 264 -22.81 6.88 -0.63
N SER A 265 -23.61 6.49 0.36
CA SER A 265 -25.00 7.01 0.54
C SER A 265 -25.61 6.48 1.84
N ARG A 266 -25.44 7.22 2.93
CA ARG A 266 -26.39 7.19 4.04
C ARG A 266 -26.81 8.62 4.34
N SER A 267 -27.89 9.04 3.66
CA SER A 267 -28.69 10.16 4.10
C SER A 267 -29.07 9.93 5.56
N THR A 268 -28.79 10.92 6.39
CA THR A 268 -29.21 11.02 7.77
C THR A 268 -30.71 10.72 7.89
N TRP A 269 -31.11 9.97 8.92
CA TRP A 269 -32.25 10.23 9.82
C TRP A 269 -32.50 8.98 10.70
N ASN A 270 -32.46 9.20 12.02
CA ASN A 270 -32.74 8.29 13.15
C ASN A 270 -31.69 7.17 13.35
N GLY A 271 -30.85 7.17 14.38
CA GLY A 271 -31.22 7.16 15.80
C GLY A 271 -31.02 5.73 16.32
N LEU A 272 -29.99 5.50 17.16
CA LEU A 272 -29.74 4.29 17.96
C LEU A 272 -29.91 2.91 17.28
N GLY A 273 -28.81 2.21 16.99
CA GLY A 273 -28.81 0.74 17.00
C GLY A 273 -28.00 0.02 15.92
N ALA A 274 -27.26 -1.00 16.40
CA ALA A 274 -26.59 -2.11 15.71
C ALA A 274 -25.24 -1.79 15.02
N VAL A 275 -24.07 -2.32 15.38
CA VAL A 275 -23.66 -3.54 16.12
C VAL A 275 -24.61 -4.72 15.91
N LEU A 276 -24.46 -5.44 14.79
CA LEU A 276 -24.56 -6.92 14.65
C LEU A 276 -24.74 -7.34 13.19
N GLY A 277 -24.06 -8.43 12.82
CA GLY A 277 -24.43 -9.34 11.71
C GLY A 277 -23.47 -9.26 10.51
N ILE A 278 -22.86 -10.35 10.02
CA ILE A 278 -23.37 -11.74 10.00
C ILE A 278 -22.18 -12.73 10.08
N PHE A 279 -22.19 -13.56 11.13
CA PHE A 279 -21.68 -14.93 11.09
C PHE A 279 -22.83 -15.86 10.66
N ALA A 280 -22.48 -16.91 9.91
CA ALA A 280 -23.18 -18.18 9.67
C ALA A 280 -24.49 -18.19 8.86
N ALA A 281 -24.52 -18.95 7.76
CA ALA A 281 -24.93 -20.36 7.78
C ALA A 281 -25.10 -20.90 6.34
N ALA A 282 -24.45 -22.02 6.03
CA ALA A 282 -24.83 -22.91 4.96
C ALA A 282 -25.25 -24.25 5.59
N VAL A 283 -26.55 -24.44 5.80
CA VAL A 283 -27.18 -25.75 6.02
C VAL A 283 -28.50 -25.76 5.28
N ALA A 284 -28.60 -26.61 4.26
CA ALA A 284 -29.81 -27.23 3.71
C ALA A 284 -29.34 -28.18 2.60
N LEU A 285 -29.83 -29.40 2.38
CA LEU A 285 -30.79 -30.27 3.04
C LEU A 285 -30.63 -31.60 2.27
N GLY A 286 -30.29 -32.70 2.96
CA GLY A 286 -30.34 -34.05 2.39
C GLY A 286 -31.40 -34.82 3.15
N ALA A 287 -32.60 -34.92 2.58
CA ALA A 287 -33.72 -35.63 3.16
C ALA A 287 -33.61 -37.15 2.93
N SER A 288 -34.13 -37.91 3.91
CA SER A 288 -34.74 -39.25 3.83
C SER A 288 -33.89 -40.47 3.48
N ILE A 289 -33.82 -41.45 4.39
CA ILE A 289 -34.62 -42.69 4.35
C ILE A 289 -34.67 -43.35 5.73
N ILE A 290 -35.88 -43.82 6.06
CA ILE A 290 -36.32 -44.58 7.23
C ILE A 290 -35.93 -46.06 7.06
N LEU A 291 -35.21 -46.62 8.05
CA LEU A 291 -35.51 -47.86 8.82
C LEU A 291 -34.27 -48.26 9.63
#